data_AF-A0A2D7ICQ5-F1
#
_entry.id   AF-A0A2D7ICQ5-F1
#
_cell.length_a   1.000
_cell.length_b   1.000
_cell.length_c   1.000
_cell.angle_alpha   90.00
_cell.angle_beta   90.00
_cell.angle_gamma   90.00
#
_symmetry.space_group_name_H-M   'P 1'
#
loop_
_entity.id
_entity.type
_entity.pdbx_description
1 polymer ?
#
loop_
_entity_poly.entity_id
_entity_poly.type
_entity_poly.pdbx_seq_one_letter_code
_entity_poly.pdbx_strand_id
1 'polypeptide(L)'
;MAKIKTETFYKYSVILKWPMVARNRSLETLQERPDIVQEMNHFRQKIENVLKLILKKEFRIEDKFHMNGVRIEFASGQDLYEFIIRQPEFEWEIVPEIGTVNKLTGEYRKFILNYQPDGISVD
;
A
#
# COMPACT_ATOMS: atom_id res chain seq x y z
N MET A 1 -18.85 30.02 -7.65
CA MET A 1 -18.79 28.73 -8.36
C MET A 1 -18.03 27.75 -7.49
N ALA A 2 -18.73 26.78 -6.89
CA ALA A 2 -18.07 25.71 -6.14
C ALA A 2 -17.36 24.78 -7.14
N LYS A 3 -16.05 24.61 -7.01
CA LYS A 3 -15.32 23.57 -7.75
C LYS A 3 -15.90 22.23 -7.33
N ILE A 4 -16.55 21.53 -8.26
CA ILE A 4 -16.89 20.11 -8.07
C ILE A 4 -15.57 19.40 -7.87
N LYS A 5 -15.32 18.92 -6.64
CA LYS A 5 -14.11 18.16 -6.31
C LYS A 5 -14.29 16.81 -6.99
N THR A 6 -13.66 16.62 -8.16
CA THR A 6 -13.62 15.31 -8.80
C THR A 6 -12.95 14.35 -7.82
N GLU A 7 -13.68 13.32 -7.41
CA GLU A 7 -13.15 12.27 -6.55
C GLU A 7 -11.98 11.58 -7.25
N THR A 8 -10.86 11.46 -6.54
CA THR A 8 -9.65 10.87 -7.11
C THR A 8 -9.82 9.38 -7.30
N PHE A 9 -9.59 8.94 -8.53
CA PHE A 9 -9.63 7.52 -8.87
C PHE A 9 -8.26 6.88 -8.62
N TYR A 10 -8.18 6.00 -7.63
CA TYR A 10 -6.99 5.22 -7.33
C TYR A 10 -6.97 3.95 -8.18
N LYS A 11 -6.17 3.96 -9.25
CA LYS A 11 -6.13 2.89 -10.23
C LYS A 11 -5.31 1.68 -9.76
N TYR A 12 -4.27 1.91 -8.97
CA TYR A 12 -3.27 0.90 -8.62
C TYR A 12 -3.25 0.64 -7.12
N SER A 13 -2.85 -0.54 -6.69
CA SER A 13 -2.70 -0.87 -5.26
C SER A 13 -1.62 -1.91 -5.00
N VAL A 14 -0.99 -1.85 -3.83
CA VAL A 14 -0.11 -2.89 -3.29
C VAL A 14 -0.43 -3.14 -1.82
N ILE A 15 0.03 -4.27 -1.30
CA ILE A 15 -0.03 -4.55 0.14
C ILE A 15 1.40 -4.49 0.67
N LEU A 16 1.67 -3.50 1.52
CA LEU A 16 2.90 -3.43 2.28
C LEU A 16 2.76 -4.28 3.54
N LYS A 17 3.62 -5.28 3.72
CA LYS A 17 3.54 -6.20 4.85
C LYS A 17 3.69 -5.47 6.18
N TRP A 18 2.96 -5.93 7.18
CA TRP A 18 3.16 -5.47 8.56
C TRP A 18 4.61 -5.67 9.02
N PRO A 19 5.10 -4.88 9.99
CA PRO A 19 6.37 -5.18 10.64
C PRO A 19 6.27 -6.55 11.33
N MET A 20 7.40 -7.26 11.48
CA MET A 20 7.42 -8.65 11.96
C MET A 20 6.60 -8.88 13.23
N VAL A 21 6.62 -7.92 14.17
CA VAL A 21 5.87 -7.96 15.43
C VAL A 21 4.34 -8.06 15.25
N ALA A 22 3.82 -7.54 14.14
CA ALA A 22 2.40 -7.42 13.82
C ALA A 22 1.93 -8.34 12.67
N ARG A 23 2.83 -9.10 12.03
CA ARG A 23 2.46 -10.03 10.94
C ARG A 23 1.57 -11.17 11.44
N ASN A 24 0.59 -11.56 10.61
CA ASN A 24 -0.25 -12.77 10.79
C ASN A 24 -0.98 -12.84 12.15
N ARG A 25 -1.40 -11.71 12.70
CA ARG A 25 -2.21 -11.66 13.93
C ARG A 25 -3.69 -11.63 13.57
N SER A 26 -4.51 -12.39 14.29
CA SER A 26 -5.96 -12.30 14.19
C SER A 26 -6.46 -11.04 14.90
N LEU A 27 -7.69 -10.61 14.58
CA LEU A 27 -8.32 -9.49 15.28
C LEU A 27 -8.46 -9.74 16.79
N GLU A 28 -8.76 -10.98 17.19
CA GLU A 28 -8.84 -11.40 18.60
C GLU A 28 -7.51 -11.17 19.32
N THR A 29 -6.39 -11.61 18.73
CA THR A 29 -5.06 -11.37 19.31
C THR A 29 -4.74 -9.88 19.43
N LEU A 30 -5.19 -9.05 18.49
CA LEU A 30 -4.96 -7.61 18.53
C LEU A 30 -5.79 -6.92 19.62
N GLN A 31 -6.98 -7.42 19.94
CA GLN A 31 -7.79 -6.91 21.05
C GLN A 31 -7.10 -7.15 22.40
N GLU A 32 -6.38 -8.25 22.54
CA GLU A 32 -5.64 -8.61 23.75
C GLU A 32 -4.25 -7.95 23.84
N ARG A 33 -3.77 -7.37 22.73
CA ARG A 33 -2.40 -6.82 22.59
C ARG A 33 -2.42 -5.38 22.08
N PRO A 34 -2.81 -4.41 22.94
CA PRO A 34 -2.86 -2.99 22.56
C PRO A 34 -1.49 -2.43 22.16
N ASP A 35 -0.40 -3.00 22.67
CA ASP A 35 0.97 -2.67 22.29
C ASP A 35 1.22 -2.93 20.78
N ILE A 36 0.74 -4.05 20.25
CA ILE A 36 0.87 -4.38 18.82
C ILE A 36 0.03 -3.42 17.97
N VAL A 37 -1.17 -3.07 18.44
CA VAL A 37 -2.04 -2.09 17.75
C VAL A 37 -1.35 -0.72 17.67
N GLN A 38 -0.68 -0.30 18.73
CA GLN A 38 0.10 0.93 18.74
C GLN A 38 1.24 0.89 17.72
N GLU A 39 1.99 -0.21 17.65
CA GLU A 39 3.05 -0.41 16.64
C GLU A 39 2.48 -0.36 15.20
N MET A 40 1.33 -0.98 14.96
CA MET A 40 0.66 -0.94 13.65
C MET A 40 0.24 0.48 13.27
N ASN A 41 -0.28 1.26 14.21
CA ASN A 41 -0.65 2.65 13.99
C ASN A 41 0.57 3.54 13.74
N HIS A 42 1.65 3.34 14.49
CA HIS A 42 2.91 4.03 14.27
C HIS A 42 3.49 3.70 12.88
N PHE A 43 3.44 2.43 12.48
CA PHE A 43 3.86 2.00 11.15
C PHE A 43 3.05 2.67 10.04
N ARG A 44 1.72 2.74 10.16
CA ARG A 44 0.85 3.47 9.22
C ARG A 44 1.21 4.95 9.09
N GLN A 45 1.47 5.62 10.22
CA GLN A 45 1.90 7.02 10.19
C GLN A 45 3.26 7.19 9.51
N LYS A 46 4.21 6.26 9.76
CA LYS A 46 5.51 6.27 9.09
C LYS A 46 5.36 6.10 7.57
N ILE A 47 4.50 5.17 7.14
CA ILE A 47 4.16 4.99 5.71
C ILE A 47 3.63 6.30 5.14
N GLU A 48 2.61 6.89 5.76
CA GLU A 48 1.99 8.12 5.27
C GLU A 48 3.01 9.27 5.11
N ASN A 49 3.89 9.43 6.09
CA ASN A 49 4.94 10.45 6.05
C ASN A 49 5.93 10.20 4.91
N VAL A 50 6.37 8.95 4.70
CA VAL A 50 7.26 8.60 3.59
C VAL A 50 6.57 8.82 2.24
N LEU A 51 5.31 8.38 2.08
CA LEU A 51 4.58 8.54 0.83
C LEU A 51 4.39 10.03 0.47
N LYS A 52 4.14 10.90 1.46
CA LYS A 52 4.09 12.36 1.25
C LYS A 52 5.41 12.96 0.75
N LEU A 53 6.54 12.34 1.07
CA LEU A 53 7.86 12.81 0.67
C LEU A 53 8.26 12.31 -0.73
N ILE A 54 7.91 11.06 -1.06
CA ILE A 54 8.42 10.41 -2.26
C ILE A 54 7.45 10.47 -3.45
N LEU A 55 6.14 10.59 -3.20
CA LEU A 55 5.12 10.57 -4.25
C LEU A 55 4.76 11.98 -4.72
N LYS A 56 4.43 12.08 -6.02
CA LYS A 56 4.08 13.37 -6.65
C LYS A 56 2.59 13.54 -6.84
N LYS A 57 1.82 12.45 -6.83
CA LYS A 57 0.37 12.42 -6.99
C LYS A 57 -0.27 11.85 -5.72
N GLU A 58 -1.60 11.86 -5.74
CA GLU A 58 -2.40 11.41 -4.62
C GLU A 58 -2.29 9.89 -4.42
N PHE A 59 -2.26 9.51 -3.15
CA PHE A 59 -2.29 8.13 -2.67
C PHE A 59 -3.32 8.02 -1.55
N ARG A 60 -3.77 6.81 -1.29
CA ARG A 60 -4.66 6.48 -0.17
C ARG A 60 -4.10 5.28 0.58
N ILE A 61 -4.03 5.39 1.90
CA ILE A 61 -3.80 4.25 2.77
C ILE A 61 -5.17 3.75 3.22
N GLU A 62 -5.47 2.47 3.00
CA GLU A 62 -6.76 1.91 3.38
C GLU A 62 -6.83 1.70 4.90
N ASP A 63 -7.90 2.20 5.53
CA ASP A 63 -8.11 2.07 6.97
C ASP A 63 -8.50 0.64 7.39
N LYS A 64 -9.07 -0.13 6.44
CA LYS A 64 -9.51 -1.50 6.68
C LYS A 64 -8.35 -2.37 7.16
N PHE A 65 -8.60 -3.16 8.19
CA PHE A 65 -7.63 -4.14 8.66
C PHE A 65 -7.47 -5.27 7.64
N HIS A 66 -6.23 -5.51 7.22
CA HIS A 66 -5.84 -6.71 6.48
C HIS A 66 -4.77 -7.45 7.27
N MET A 67 -4.93 -8.77 7.39
CA MET A 67 -3.97 -9.60 8.12
C MET A 67 -2.56 -9.56 7.49
N ASN A 68 -2.49 -9.37 6.17
CA ASN A 68 -1.25 -9.44 5.42
C ASN A 68 -0.46 -8.12 5.42
N GLY A 69 -1.09 -6.99 5.73
CA GLY A 69 -0.40 -5.70 5.67
C GLY A 69 -1.30 -4.47 5.57
N VAL A 70 -0.68 -3.37 5.19
CA VAL A 70 -1.32 -2.08 4.87
C VAL A 70 -1.54 -2.02 3.37
N ARG A 71 -2.79 -1.86 2.95
CA ARG A 71 -3.09 -1.62 1.54
C ARG A 71 -2.86 -0.15 1.21
N ILE A 72 -2.03 0.09 0.20
CA ILE A 72 -1.72 1.42 -0.32
C ILE A 72 -2.25 1.48 -1.74
N GLU A 73 -2.98 2.54 -2.06
CA GLU A 73 -3.59 2.76 -3.37
C GLU A 73 -3.04 4.04 -3.99
N PHE A 74 -2.78 4.00 -5.29
CA PHE A 74 -2.09 5.07 -6.03
C PHE A 74 -2.95 5.53 -7.20
N ALA A 75 -3.02 6.84 -7.39
CA ALA A 75 -3.63 7.43 -8.58
C ALA A 75 -2.78 7.21 -9.84
N SER A 76 -1.45 7.09 -9.68
CA SER A 76 -0.47 7.02 -10.78
C SER A 76 0.35 5.74 -10.74
N GLY A 77 0.59 5.16 -11.91
CA GLY A 77 1.49 4.00 -12.05
C GLY A 77 2.95 4.38 -11.86
N GLN A 78 3.32 5.64 -12.14
CA GLN A 78 4.67 6.16 -11.88
C GLN A 78 4.96 6.21 -10.38
N ASP A 79 3.98 6.65 -9.58
CA ASP A 79 4.12 6.72 -8.12
C ASP A 79 4.14 5.33 -7.48
N LEU A 80 3.36 4.39 -8.02
CA LEU A 80 3.47 2.98 -7.67
C LEU A 80 4.89 2.46 -7.94
N TYR A 81 5.43 2.70 -9.14
CA TYR A 81 6.77 2.28 -9.51
C TYR A 81 7.82 2.89 -8.57
N GLU A 82 7.78 4.21 -8.36
CA GLU A 82 8.66 4.92 -7.44
C GLU A 82 8.63 4.30 -6.03
N PHE A 83 7.44 4.01 -5.52
CA PHE A 83 7.29 3.33 -4.23
C PHE A 83 7.95 1.95 -4.23
N ILE A 84 7.72 1.10 -5.24
CA ILE A 84 8.27 -0.26 -5.29
C ILE A 84 9.81 -0.24 -5.35
N ILE A 85 10.40 0.69 -6.09
CA ILE A 85 11.87 0.79 -6.22
C ILE A 85 12.50 1.30 -4.91
N ARG A 86 11.82 2.19 -4.20
CA ARG A 86 12.36 2.85 -3.00
C ARG A 86 11.98 2.19 -1.69
N GLN A 87 10.96 1.35 -1.65
CA GLN A 87 10.56 0.66 -0.42
C GLN A 87 11.69 -0.15 0.26
N PRO A 88 12.67 -0.76 -0.46
CA PRO A 88 13.82 -1.39 0.20
C PRO A 88 14.70 -0.42 1.00
N GLU A 89 14.74 0.88 0.64
CA GLU A 89 15.49 1.92 1.39
C GLU A 89 14.99 2.05 2.85
N PHE A 90 13.76 1.59 3.11
CA PHE A 90 13.09 1.66 4.42
C PHE A 90 12.98 0.30 5.11
N GLU A 91 13.67 -0.74 4.59
CA GLU A 91 13.57 -2.14 5.05
C GLU A 91 12.13 -2.67 5.02
N TRP A 92 11.37 -2.21 4.04
CA TRP A 92 9.99 -2.62 3.86
C TRP A 92 9.90 -3.84 2.93
N GLU A 93 8.77 -4.54 3.02
CA GLU A 93 8.46 -5.66 2.15
C GLU A 93 7.02 -5.53 1.67
N ILE A 94 6.80 -5.66 0.38
CA ILE A 94 5.45 -5.79 -0.19
C ILE A 94 5.09 -7.25 -0.42
N VAL A 95 3.80 -7.56 -0.43
CA VAL A 95 3.30 -8.75 -1.12
C VAL A 95 3.62 -8.56 -2.61
N PRO A 96 4.21 -9.56 -3.31
CA PRO A 96 4.65 -9.43 -4.70
C PRO A 96 3.46 -9.47 -5.67
N GLU A 97 2.47 -8.60 -5.44
CA GLU A 97 1.26 -8.45 -6.23
C GLU A 97 0.94 -6.96 -6.41
N ILE A 98 0.58 -6.57 -7.64
CA ILE A 98 -0.04 -5.28 -7.94
C ILE A 98 -1.51 -5.51 -8.25
N GLY A 99 -2.37 -4.79 -7.54
CA GLY A 99 -3.77 -4.64 -7.90
C GLY A 99 -3.98 -3.49 -8.88
N THR A 100 -4.85 -3.66 -9.85
CA THR A 100 -5.35 -2.59 -10.70
C THR A 100 -6.87 -2.63 -10.79
N VAL A 101 -7.51 -1.48 -10.91
CA VAL A 101 -8.95 -1.39 -11.15
C VAL A 101 -9.23 -0.70 -12.48
N ASN A 102 -10.10 -1.30 -13.28
CA ASN A 102 -10.59 -0.70 -14.51
C ASN A 102 -11.59 0.41 -14.17
N LYS A 103 -11.29 1.64 -14.62
CA LYS A 103 -12.14 2.80 -14.35
C LYS A 103 -13.55 2.71 -14.95
N LEU A 104 -13.70 2.01 -16.06
CA LEU A 104 -14.97 1.89 -16.78
C LEU A 104 -15.84 0.76 -16.23
N THR A 105 -15.23 -0.39 -15.92
CA THR A 105 -15.97 -1.59 -15.52
C THR A 105 -15.95 -1.86 -14.02
N GLY A 106 -15.07 -1.20 -13.26
CA GLY A 106 -14.82 -1.51 -11.85
C GLY A 106 -14.10 -2.84 -11.62
N GLU A 107 -13.75 -3.56 -12.68
CA GLU A 107 -13.09 -4.87 -12.59
C GLU A 107 -11.71 -4.72 -11.93
N TYR A 108 -11.47 -5.51 -10.90
CA TYR A 108 -10.19 -5.59 -10.21
C TYR A 108 -9.34 -6.74 -10.78
N ARG A 109 -8.10 -6.45 -11.14
CA ARG A 109 -7.11 -7.44 -11.60
C ARG A 109 -5.87 -7.39 -10.74
N LYS A 110 -5.25 -8.56 -10.57
CA LYS A 110 -3.97 -8.72 -9.90
C LYS A 110 -2.92 -9.16 -10.89
N PHE A 111 -1.71 -8.68 -10.68
CA PHE A 111 -0.51 -9.05 -11.44
C PHE A 111 0.60 -9.42 -10.47
N ILE A 112 1.43 -10.39 -10.84
CA ILE A 112 2.55 -10.84 -10.02
C ILE A 112 3.76 -9.95 -10.29
N LEU A 113 4.41 -9.51 -9.22
CA LEU A 113 5.66 -8.77 -9.28
C LEU A 113 6.85 -9.72 -9.15
N ASN A 114 7.71 -9.75 -10.17
CA ASN A 114 8.97 -10.48 -10.13
C ASN A 114 10.13 -9.50 -10.07
N TYR A 115 10.91 -9.58 -8.99
CA TYR A 115 12.14 -8.80 -8.85
C TYR A 115 13.26 -9.49 -9.64
N GLN A 116 13.93 -8.72 -10.50
CA GLN A 116 15.06 -9.13 -11.30
C GLN A 116 16.29 -8.29 -10.93
N PRO A 117 17.53 -8.76 -11.17
CA PRO A 117 18.73 -8.00 -10.84
C PRO A 117 18.80 -6.61 -11.48
N ASP A 118 18.17 -6.43 -12.64
CA ASP A 118 18.15 -5.21 -13.45
C ASP A 118 16.81 -4.46 -13.39
N GLY A 119 15.83 -4.95 -12.65
CA GLY A 119 14.53 -4.30 -12.56
C GLY A 119 13.41 -5.18 -12.05
N ILE A 120 12.22 -4.96 -12.59
CA ILE A 120 10.99 -5.60 -12.13
C ILE A 120 10.15 -5.96 -13.35
N SER A 121 9.66 -7.20 -13.41
CA SER A 121 8.65 -7.61 -14.38
C SER A 121 7.29 -7.82 -13.72
N VAL A 122 6.22 -7.66 -14.52
CA VAL A 122 4.83 -7.77 -14.09
C VAL A 122 4.14 -8.77 -15.00
N ASP A 123 3.63 -9.87 -14.41
CA ASP A 123 2.95 -10.96 -15.11
C ASP A 123 1.45 -10.99 -14.79
#